data_AF-A0A7W7QIR5-F1
#
_entry.id   AF-A0A7W7QIR5-F1
#
_cell.length_a   1.000
_cell.length_b   1.000
_cell.length_c   1.000
_cell.angle_alpha   90.00
_cell.angle_beta   90.00
_cell.angle_gamma   90.00
#
_symmetry.space_group_name_H-M   'P 1'
#
loop_
_entity.id
_entity.type
_entity.pdbx_description
1 polymer ?
#
loop_
_entity_poly.entity_id
_entity_poly.type
_entity_poly.pdbx_seq_one_letter_code
_entity_poly.pdbx_strand_id
1 'polypeptide(L)'
;MGFALSTKAEEYLADLTDFMVSYGYPAEPAYHAWRRDAGPGDHRLPPVVEDLKAEARSRGLWNLFLPEESGLSVLDHASLAEVTGRSPDCAPSAPPSSGPADSSHCSRARSARRSR
;
A
#
# COMPACT_ATOMS: atom_id res chain seq x y z
N MET A 1 19.38 0.66 -28.05
CA MET A 1 18.47 0.24 -26.96
C MET A 1 17.84 1.49 -26.38
N GLY A 2 16.51 1.63 -26.48
CA GLY A 2 15.79 2.75 -25.89
C GLY A 2 15.24 2.31 -24.54
N PHE A 3 15.81 2.85 -23.45
CA PHE A 3 15.30 2.69 -22.08
C PHE A 3 14.48 3.91 -21.65
N ALA A 4 14.07 4.75 -22.60
CA ALA A 4 13.27 5.93 -22.33
C ALA A 4 11.85 5.50 -21.94
N LEU A 5 11.35 6.10 -20.88
CA LEU A 5 9.97 5.93 -20.42
C LEU A 5 9.02 6.58 -21.42
N SER A 6 7.78 6.06 -21.49
CA SER A 6 6.72 6.78 -22.18
C SER A 6 6.38 8.08 -21.43
N THR A 7 5.89 9.10 -22.15
CA THR A 7 5.45 10.37 -21.53
C THR A 7 4.45 10.13 -20.40
N LYS A 8 3.52 9.18 -20.60
CA LYS A 8 2.54 8.78 -19.58
C LYS A 8 3.20 8.17 -18.33
N ALA A 9 4.25 7.37 -18.51
CA ALA A 9 4.98 6.79 -17.39
C ALA A 9 5.78 7.83 -16.61
N GLU A 10 6.34 8.83 -17.29
CA GLU A 10 7.03 9.96 -16.63
C GLU A 10 6.06 10.80 -15.78
N GLU A 11 4.85 11.06 -16.29
CA GLU A 11 3.78 11.74 -15.54
C GLU A 11 3.41 10.96 -14.28
N TYR A 12 3.11 9.66 -14.40
CA TYR A 12 2.81 8.83 -13.24
C TYR A 12 3.97 8.74 -12.24
N LEU A 13 5.22 8.70 -12.72
CA LEU A 13 6.39 8.66 -11.86
C LEU A 13 6.51 9.94 -11.03
N ALA A 14 6.24 11.10 -11.64
CA ALA A 14 6.23 12.38 -10.93
C ALA A 14 5.10 12.43 -9.88
N ASP A 15 3.88 12.06 -10.25
CA ASP A 15 2.73 12.06 -9.34
C ASP A 15 2.90 11.08 -8.18
N LEU A 16 3.46 9.91 -8.45
CA LEU A 16 3.73 8.89 -7.43
C LEU A 16 4.86 9.33 -6.51
N THR A 17 5.88 10.02 -7.03
CA THR A 17 6.95 10.60 -6.20
C THR A 17 6.40 11.69 -5.28
N ASP A 18 5.56 12.59 -5.80
CA ASP A 18 4.89 13.61 -4.98
C ASP A 18 4.00 12.97 -3.90
N PHE A 19 3.22 11.95 -4.26
CA PHE A 19 2.38 11.22 -3.31
C PHE A 19 3.20 10.61 -2.18
N MET A 20 4.34 9.97 -2.50
CA MET A 20 5.22 9.36 -1.50
C MET A 20 5.83 10.41 -0.56
N VAL A 21 6.26 11.55 -1.08
CA VAL A 21 6.83 12.64 -0.28
C VAL A 21 5.79 13.32 0.60
N SER A 22 4.61 13.59 0.06
CA SER A 22 3.57 14.37 0.72
C SER A 22 2.71 13.54 1.69
N TYR A 23 2.48 12.25 1.40
CA TYR A 23 1.57 11.40 2.16
C TYR A 23 2.23 10.11 2.64
N GLY A 24 3.02 9.44 1.79
CA GLY A 24 3.65 8.15 2.11
C GLY A 24 4.61 8.21 3.30
N TYR A 25 5.72 8.94 3.17
CA TYR A 25 6.74 9.03 4.23
C TYR A 25 6.22 9.63 5.55
N PRO A 26 5.39 10.69 5.54
CA PRO A 26 4.80 11.20 6.78
C PRO A 26 3.87 10.22 7.50
N ALA A 27 3.28 9.25 6.78
CA ALA A 27 2.39 8.25 7.35
C ALA A 27 3.13 7.06 8.02
N GLU A 28 4.40 6.80 7.66
CA GLU A 28 5.17 5.67 8.21
C GLU A 28 5.25 5.66 9.75
N PRO A 29 5.54 6.79 10.45
CA PRO A 29 5.59 6.79 11.91
C PRO A 29 4.24 6.45 12.55
N ALA A 30 3.14 6.94 11.97
CA ALA A 30 1.78 6.68 12.45
C ALA A 30 1.40 5.21 12.25
N TYR A 31 1.76 4.64 11.09
CA TYR A 31 1.58 3.22 10.79
C TYR A 31 2.34 2.33 11.79
N HIS A 32 3.63 2.61 12.02
CA HIS A 32 4.45 1.83 12.95
C HIS A 32 4.00 1.98 14.41
N ALA A 33 3.57 3.16 14.83
CA ALA A 33 3.01 3.38 16.16
C ALA A 33 1.75 2.55 16.39
N TRP A 34 0.81 2.59 15.43
CA TRP A 34 -0.42 1.81 15.51
C TRP A 34 -0.13 0.30 15.55
N ARG A 35 0.80 -0.19 14.72
CA ARG A 35 1.19 -1.61 14.69
C ARG A 35 1.86 -2.06 15.99
N ARG A 36 2.64 -1.19 16.63
CA ARG A 36 3.25 -1.46 17.94
C ARG A 36 2.19 -1.61 19.03
N ASP A 37 1.19 -0.74 19.03
CA ASP A 37 0.11 -0.74 20.04
C ASP A 37 -0.88 -1.90 19.85
N ALA A 38 -1.20 -2.24 18.60
CA ALA A 38 -2.13 -3.33 18.28
C ALA A 38 -1.55 -4.73 18.60
N GLY A 39 -0.21 -4.86 18.54
CA GLY A 39 0.50 -6.08 18.86
C GLY A 39 0.45 -7.16 17.76
N PRO A 40 1.21 -8.27 17.91
CA PRO A 40 1.45 -9.24 16.84
C PRO A 40 0.25 -10.10 16.47
N GLY A 41 -0.84 -10.05 17.24
CA GLY A 41 -2.08 -10.79 16.97
C GLY A 41 -3.15 -9.98 16.25
N ASP A 42 -2.92 -8.68 16.03
CA ASP A 42 -3.87 -7.82 15.34
C ASP A 42 -3.43 -7.58 13.88
N HIS A 43 -4.29 -8.01 12.97
CA HIS A 43 -4.11 -7.87 11.53
C HIS A 43 -5.05 -6.81 10.93
N ARG A 44 -5.71 -6.01 11.76
CA ARG A 44 -6.53 -4.90 11.27
C ARG A 44 -5.66 -3.90 10.53
N LEU A 45 -6.23 -3.31 9.47
CA LEU A 45 -5.55 -2.25 8.75
C LEU A 45 -5.59 -0.95 9.58
N PRO A 46 -4.46 -0.24 9.72
CA PRO A 46 -4.44 1.07 10.33
C PRO A 46 -5.31 2.05 9.53
N PRO A 47 -6.01 2.99 10.19
CA PRO A 47 -6.85 3.97 9.51
C PRO A 47 -6.07 4.84 8.51
N VAL A 48 -4.80 5.12 8.81
CA VAL A 48 -3.92 5.89 7.90
C VAL A 48 -3.76 5.22 6.53
N VAL A 49 -3.84 3.90 6.45
CA VAL A 49 -3.75 3.18 5.17
C VAL A 49 -5.01 3.40 4.31
N GLU A 50 -6.19 3.52 4.93
CA GLU A 50 -7.41 3.82 4.20
C GLU A 50 -7.41 5.26 3.66
N ASP A 51 -6.88 6.21 4.43
CA ASP A 51 -6.70 7.60 3.98
C ASP A 51 -5.73 7.67 2.79
N LEU A 52 -4.60 6.95 2.87
CA LEU A 52 -3.63 6.84 1.76
C LEU A 52 -4.25 6.23 0.51
N LYS A 53 -5.10 5.21 0.64
CA LYS A 53 -5.82 4.61 -0.50
C LYS A 53 -6.81 5.59 -1.12
N ALA A 54 -7.52 6.36 -0.30
CA ALA A 54 -8.47 7.35 -0.79
C ALA A 54 -7.75 8.45 -1.61
N GLU A 55 -6.63 8.94 -1.09
CA GLU A 55 -5.78 9.91 -1.79
C GLU A 55 -5.20 9.35 -3.09
N ALA A 56 -4.68 8.12 -3.07
CA ALA A 56 -4.17 7.45 -4.27
C ALA A 56 -5.25 7.29 -5.36
N ARG A 57 -6.48 6.92 -4.97
CA ARG A 57 -7.61 6.85 -5.92
C ARG A 57 -7.99 8.21 -6.47
N SER A 58 -8.00 9.25 -5.64
CA SER A 58 -8.34 10.61 -6.09
C SER A 58 -7.37 11.14 -7.15
N ARG A 59 -6.10 10.73 -7.08
CA ARG A 59 -5.02 11.08 -8.01
C ARG A 59 -4.93 10.14 -9.22
N GLY A 60 -5.79 9.12 -9.30
CA GLY A 60 -5.73 8.13 -10.38
C GLY A 60 -4.51 7.18 -10.30
N LEU A 61 -3.82 7.12 -9.16
CA LEU A 61 -2.70 6.21 -8.90
C LEU A 61 -3.21 4.83 -8.42
N TRP A 62 -4.33 4.36 -8.98
CA TRP A 62 -4.98 3.12 -8.62
C TRP A 62 -4.92 2.13 -9.79
N ASN A 63 -4.75 0.84 -9.49
CA ASN A 63 -4.69 -0.23 -10.51
C ASN A 63 -3.62 -0.04 -11.61
N LEU A 64 -2.50 0.62 -11.31
CA LEU A 64 -1.42 0.89 -12.28
C LEU A 64 -0.81 -0.38 -12.91
N PHE A 65 -0.96 -1.53 -12.24
CA PHE A 65 -0.50 -2.85 -12.69
C PHE A 65 -1.37 -3.47 -13.80
N LEU A 66 -2.59 -2.97 -14.02
CA LEU A 66 -3.49 -3.45 -15.08
C LEU A 66 -3.25 -2.64 -16.37
N PRO A 67 -2.68 -3.24 -17.43
CA PRO A 67 -2.41 -2.52 -18.67
C PRO A 67 -3.66 -1.96 -19.34
N GLU A 68 -4.82 -2.61 -19.14
CA GLU A 68 -6.11 -2.16 -19.68
C GLU A 68 -6.61 -0.85 -19.04
N GLU A 69 -6.27 -0.61 -17.77
CA GLU A 69 -6.66 0.60 -17.04
C GLU A 69 -5.56 1.67 -17.10
N SER A 70 -4.31 1.27 -16.89
CA SER A 70 -3.18 2.19 -16.82
C SER A 70 -2.61 2.55 -18.19
N GLY A 71 -2.82 1.71 -19.21
CA GLY A 71 -2.22 1.88 -20.55
C GLY A 71 -0.69 1.84 -20.53
N LEU A 72 -0.09 1.27 -19.49
CA LEU A 72 1.36 1.21 -19.31
C LEU A 72 1.93 -0.12 -19.83
N SER A 73 3.13 -0.04 -20.42
CA SER A 73 3.88 -1.25 -20.74
C SER A 73 4.47 -1.87 -19.46
N VAL A 74 4.87 -3.14 -19.55
CA VAL A 74 5.56 -3.83 -18.44
C VAL A 74 6.85 -3.11 -18.06
N LEU A 75 7.54 -2.49 -19.02
CA LEU A 75 8.77 -1.74 -18.78
C LEU A 75 8.49 -0.45 -17.99
N ASP A 76 7.46 0.30 -18.41
CA ASP A 76 7.04 1.52 -17.72
C ASP A 76 6.60 1.23 -16.27
N HIS A 77 5.84 0.15 -16.08
CA HIS A 77 5.42 -0.30 -14.76
C HIS A 77 6.60 -0.69 -13.87
N ALA A 78 7.67 -1.29 -14.42
CA ALA A 78 8.83 -1.68 -13.63
C ALA A 78 9.51 -0.48 -12.96
N SER A 79 9.60 0.66 -13.65
CA SER A 79 10.14 1.90 -13.07
C SER A 79 9.26 2.48 -11.97
N LEU A 80 7.93 2.42 -12.13
CA LEU A 80 6.99 2.82 -11.08
C LEU A 80 7.08 1.91 -9.85
N ALA A 81 7.21 0.60 -10.07
CA ALA A 81 7.36 -0.39 -9.02
C ALA A 81 8.62 -0.15 -8.17
N GLU A 82 9.72 0.30 -8.78
CA GLU A 82 10.94 0.67 -8.05
C GLU A 82 10.70 1.78 -7.01
N VAL A 83 9.96 2.82 -7.37
CA VAL A 83 9.64 3.95 -6.46
C VAL A 83 8.75 3.47 -5.32
N THR A 84 7.69 2.71 -5.64
CA THR A 84 6.80 2.14 -4.60
C THR A 84 7.51 1.15 -3.68
N GLY A 85 8.51 0.42 -4.19
CA GLY A 85 9.27 -0.57 -3.43
C GLY A 85 10.16 0.02 -2.33
N ARG A 86 10.39 1.35 -2.32
CA ARG A 86 11.17 2.03 -1.28
C ARG A 86 10.44 2.09 0.07
N SER A 87 9.11 2.06 0.08
CA SER A 87 8.29 2.02 1.31
C SER A 87 7.14 1.03 1.16
N PRO A 88 7.37 -0.28 1.38
CA PRO A 88 6.36 -1.31 1.16
C PRO A 88 5.14 -1.21 2.08
N ASP A 89 5.25 -0.53 3.23
CA ASP A 89 4.17 -0.37 4.20
C ASP A 89 3.19 0.78 3.87
N CYS A 90 3.65 1.81 3.15
CA CYS A 90 2.90 3.04 2.90
C CYS A 90 2.73 3.38 1.42
N ALA A 91 3.29 2.59 0.51
CA ALA A 91 3.05 2.72 -0.92
C ALA A 91 1.56 2.51 -1.27
N PRO A 92 1.05 3.16 -2.32
CA PRO A 92 -0.31 2.95 -2.79
C PRO A 92 -0.43 1.50 -3.27
N SER A 93 -0.99 0.67 -2.39
CA SER A 93 -1.08 -0.77 -2.51
C SER A 93 -1.68 -1.17 -3.86
N ALA A 94 -0.90 -1.88 -4.68
CA ALA A 94 -1.45 -2.93 -5.54
C ALA A 94 -2.36 -3.81 -4.67
N PRO A 95 -3.54 -4.23 -5.15
CA PRO A 95 -4.51 -4.93 -4.32
C PRO A 95 -3.87 -6.17 -3.69
N PRO A 96 -4.28 -6.57 -2.48
CA PRO A 96 -3.81 -7.80 -1.88
C PRO A 96 -4.21 -8.96 -2.80
N SER A 97 -3.26 -9.43 -3.58
CA SER A 97 -3.37 -10.72 -4.27
C SER A 97 -3.27 -11.80 -3.20
N SER A 98 -4.36 -12.05 -2.46
CA SER A 98 -4.71 -13.29 -1.73
C SER A 98 -5.99 -13.12 -0.89
N GLY A 99 -7.14 -13.50 -1.46
CA GLY A 99 -8.28 -14.14 -0.76
C GLY A 99 -9.09 -13.37 0.30
N PRO A 100 -10.40 -13.65 0.44
CA PRO A 100 -11.26 -12.97 1.41
C PRO A 100 -10.99 -13.50 2.82
N ALA A 101 -10.50 -12.66 3.73
CA ALA A 101 -10.35 -13.01 5.14
C ALA A 101 -11.67 -12.74 5.90
N ASP A 102 -12.51 -13.77 5.95
CA ASP A 102 -13.68 -13.84 6.82
C ASP A 102 -13.23 -13.79 8.30
N SER A 103 -13.74 -12.80 9.03
CA SER A 103 -13.28 -12.36 10.34
C SER A 103 -14.06 -13.03 11.48
N SER A 104 -14.10 -14.37 11.51
CA SER A 104 -15.07 -15.07 12.38
C SER A 104 -14.57 -16.22 13.26
N HIS A 105 -13.26 -16.54 13.35
CA HIS A 105 -12.85 -17.75 14.11
C HIS A 105 -11.62 -17.66 15.03
N CYS A 106 -11.26 -16.50 15.58
CA CYS A 106 -10.12 -16.44 16.52
C CYS A 106 -10.38 -15.61 17.78
N SER A 107 -11.50 -15.84 18.47
CA SER A 107 -11.84 -15.14 19.72
C SER A 107 -12.08 -16.04 20.95
N ARG A 108 -11.82 -17.35 20.89
CA ARG A 108 -12.08 -18.26 22.03
C ARG A 108 -10.91 -19.16 22.41
N ALA A 109 -9.80 -18.60 22.91
CA ALA A 109 -8.79 -19.44 23.56
C ALA A 109 -7.86 -18.73 24.57
N ARG A 110 -8.23 -17.60 25.18
CA ARG A 110 -7.30 -16.94 26.13
C ARG A 110 -7.98 -16.22 27.30
N SER A 111 -8.78 -16.94 28.07
CA SER A 111 -9.32 -16.45 29.35
C SER A 111 -9.06 -17.35 30.56
N ALA A 112 -8.21 -18.39 30.46
CA ALA A 112 -8.01 -19.32 31.56
C ALA A 112 -6.54 -19.63 31.85
N ARG A 113 -5.77 -18.63 32.31
CA ARG A 113 -4.58 -18.86 33.15
C ARG A 113 -4.10 -17.57 33.82
N ARG A 114 -4.91 -17.06 34.73
CA ARG A 114 -4.43 -16.15 35.78
C ARG A 114 -5.33 -16.29 36.99
N SER A 115 -5.11 -17.31 37.81
CA SER A 115 -5.45 -17.35 39.24
C SER A 115 -4.99 -18.67 39.86
N ARG A 116 -4.19 -18.54 40.93
CA ARG A 116 -3.61 -19.54 41.83
C ARG A 116 -2.29 -20.16 41.40
#